data_AF-A0A6B2LIU4-F1
#
_entry.id   AF-A0A6B2LIU4-F1
#
_cell.length_a   1.000
_cell.length_b   1.000
_cell.length_c   1.000
_cell.angle_alpha   90.00
_cell.angle_beta   90.00
_cell.angle_gamma   90.00
#
_symmetry.space_group_name_H-M   'P 1'
#
loop_
_entity.id
_entity.type
_entity.pdbx_description
1 polymer ?
#
loop_
_entity_poly.entity_id
_entity_poly.type
_entity_poly.pdbx_seq_one_letter_code
_entity_poly.pdbx_strand_id
1 'polypeptide(L)'
;MFGLLPVSAGELVREAKHSPLTDPTTAKLIQEFDGAGKLLTGELVWQIIRTHIHKALSSAQPHSISGFLLDGFPRTPENLEVLLQAAPKDGITICGAISLCVPDSVMMSRALGRGATATASSSATQSNVRWDDTDPAVIKRRIDNFHAQTEFVIKHWEKEGLLFSIDGTIGIDNVTEQ
;
A
#
# COMPACT_ATOMS: atom_id res chain seq x y z
N MET A 1 -10.94 -17.60 -3.66
CA MET A 1 -10.06 -16.58 -3.04
C MET A 1 -8.65 -17.14 -3.05
N PHE A 2 -7.66 -16.39 -3.54
CA PHE A 2 -6.32 -16.90 -3.91
C PHE A 2 -5.40 -17.32 -2.73
N GLY A 3 -5.88 -17.29 -1.48
CA GLY A 3 -5.07 -17.60 -0.30
C GLY A 3 -3.96 -16.58 0.01
N LEU A 4 -4.02 -15.40 -0.63
CA LEU A 4 -3.06 -14.32 -0.41
C LEU A 4 -3.47 -13.47 0.80
N LEU A 5 -2.52 -13.18 1.67
CA LEU A 5 -2.66 -12.21 2.75
C LEU A 5 -2.67 -10.78 2.17
N PRO A 6 -3.76 -10.00 2.28
CA PRO A 6 -3.73 -8.59 1.91
C PRO A 6 -2.88 -7.78 2.91
N VAL A 7 -1.96 -6.96 2.41
CA VAL A 7 -1.06 -6.15 3.23
C VAL A 7 -1.05 -4.71 2.71
N SER A 8 -1.77 -3.81 3.38
CA SER A 8 -1.77 -2.38 3.03
C SER A 8 -0.75 -1.61 3.86
N ALA A 9 0.33 -1.16 3.24
CA ALA A 9 1.38 -0.39 3.93
C ALA A 9 0.83 0.90 4.56
N GLY A 10 -0.09 1.57 3.86
CA GLY A 10 -0.72 2.81 4.35
C GLY A 10 -1.62 2.57 5.57
N GLU A 11 -2.33 1.45 5.62
CA GLU A 11 -3.13 1.08 6.80
C GLU A 11 -2.24 0.68 7.97
N LEU A 12 -1.22 -0.15 7.74
CA LEU A 12 -0.26 -0.55 8.79
C LEU A 12 0.44 0.66 9.41
N VAL A 13 0.88 1.61 8.59
CA VAL A 13 1.50 2.86 9.08
C VAL A 13 0.49 3.73 9.83
N ARG A 14 -0.76 3.84 9.34
CA ARG A 14 -1.80 4.63 9.99
C ARG A 14 -2.21 4.03 11.34
N GLU A 15 -2.41 2.72 11.39
CA GLU A 15 -2.69 1.97 12.62
C GLU A 15 -1.58 2.19 13.63
N ALA A 16 -0.33 2.07 13.19
CA ALA A 16 0.82 2.23 14.06
C ALA A 16 1.05 3.68 14.55
N LYS A 17 0.53 4.70 13.83
CA LYS A 17 0.56 6.12 14.25
C LYS A 17 -0.61 6.54 15.15
N HIS A 18 -1.80 5.96 14.97
CA HIS A 18 -3.04 6.47 15.57
C HIS A 18 -3.75 5.51 16.53
N SER A 19 -3.32 4.25 16.64
CA SER A 19 -3.97 3.28 17.52
C SER A 19 -3.24 3.17 18.87
N PRO A 20 -3.94 2.96 20.00
CA PRO A 20 -3.39 2.28 21.16
C PRO A 20 -3.16 0.79 20.81
N LEU A 21 -2.25 0.54 19.86
CA LEU A 21 -1.46 -0.65 19.66
C LEU A 21 -2.09 -1.96 20.12
N THR A 22 -2.96 -2.51 19.27
CA THR A 22 -3.31 -3.93 19.29
C THR A 22 -2.09 -4.82 19.00
N ASP A 23 -1.06 -4.28 18.36
CA ASP A 23 0.23 -4.94 18.14
C ASP A 23 1.39 -4.23 18.87
N PRO A 24 1.82 -4.73 20.03
CA PRO A 24 2.94 -4.19 20.82
C PRO A 24 4.29 -4.20 20.10
N THR A 25 4.45 -4.97 19.02
CA THR A 25 5.71 -5.02 18.28
C THR A 25 5.83 -3.84 17.31
N THR A 26 4.79 -3.61 16.50
CA THR A 26 4.73 -2.50 15.54
C THR A 26 4.71 -1.14 16.24
N ALA A 27 4.01 -1.09 17.37
CA ALA A 27 4.05 -0.02 18.36
C ALA A 27 5.44 0.53 18.68
N LYS A 28 6.27 -0.38 19.17
CA LYS A 28 7.58 -0.09 19.69
C LYS A 28 8.48 0.41 18.57
N LEU A 29 8.33 -0.17 17.38
CA LEU A 29 9.05 0.26 16.19
C LEU A 29 8.68 1.68 15.76
N ILE A 30 7.43 2.12 15.85
CA ILE A 30 7.11 3.52 15.52
C ILE A 30 7.52 4.47 16.64
N GLN A 31 7.29 4.12 17.90
CA GLN A 31 7.65 4.97 19.05
C GLN A 31 9.17 5.21 19.16
N GLU A 32 10.00 4.20 18.92
CA GLU A 32 11.46 4.35 18.91
C GLU A 32 11.95 5.32 17.82
N PHE A 33 11.19 5.44 16.72
CA PHE A 33 11.54 6.33 15.62
C PHE A 33 10.98 7.75 15.81
N ASP A 34 9.73 7.88 16.27
CA ASP A 34 9.10 9.16 16.59
C ASP A 34 9.85 9.87 17.75
N GLY A 35 10.28 9.14 18.78
CA GLY A 35 11.08 9.68 19.88
C GLY A 35 12.47 10.18 19.47
N ALA A 36 12.97 9.74 18.31
CA ALA A 36 14.25 10.18 17.74
C ALA A 36 14.11 11.33 16.72
N GLY A 37 12.90 11.82 16.47
CA GLY A 37 12.62 12.85 15.46
C GLY A 37 12.91 12.40 14.02
N LYS A 38 12.93 11.09 13.76
CA LYS A 38 13.29 10.51 12.46
C LYS A 38 12.07 10.43 11.54
N LEU A 39 12.26 10.73 10.26
CA LEU A 39 11.25 10.53 9.22
C LEU A 39 10.96 9.04 9.04
N LEU A 40 9.73 8.71 8.64
CA LEU A 40 9.34 7.33 8.30
C LEU A 40 10.10 6.88 7.05
N THR A 41 11.16 6.07 7.22
CA THR A 41 12.02 5.59 6.12
C THR A 41 11.45 4.32 5.46
N GLY A 42 11.95 4.01 4.26
CA GLY A 42 11.56 2.79 3.54
C GLY A 42 11.88 1.51 4.34
N GLU A 43 13.00 1.48 5.07
CA GLU A 43 13.40 0.33 5.89
C GLU A 43 12.45 0.10 7.05
N LEU A 44 11.98 1.16 7.71
CA LEU A 44 10.99 1.05 8.77
C LEU A 44 9.65 0.55 8.21
N VAL A 45 9.22 1.07 7.06
CA VAL A 45 7.98 0.60 6.41
C VAL A 45 8.10 -0.88 6.05
N TRP A 46 9.23 -1.31 5.48
CA TRP A 46 9.50 -2.73 5.23
C TRP A 46 9.48 -3.55 6.52
N GLN A 47 10.08 -3.04 7.60
CA GLN A 47 10.09 -3.71 8.89
C GLN A 47 8.68 -3.92 9.46
N ILE A 48 7.80 -2.94 9.31
CA ILE A 48 6.39 -3.04 9.71
C ILE A 48 5.68 -4.10 8.86
N ILE A 49 5.85 -4.07 7.54
CA ILE A 49 5.27 -5.02 6.58
C ILE A 49 5.70 -6.46 6.91
N ARG A 50 7.01 -6.73 7.03
CA ARG A 50 7.51 -8.09 7.29
C ARG A 50 7.08 -8.62 8.66
N THR A 51 6.97 -7.75 9.66
CA THR A 51 6.47 -8.12 11.00
C THR A 51 5.02 -8.58 10.91
N HIS A 52 4.18 -7.83 10.18
CA HIS A 52 2.79 -8.20 9.94
C HIS A 52 2.67 -9.54 9.20
N ILE A 53 3.46 -9.74 8.12
CA ILE A 53 3.48 -11.00 7.36
C ILE A 53 3.89 -12.18 8.27
N HIS A 54 4.99 -12.06 9.00
CA HIS A 54 5.47 -13.13 9.89
C HIS A 54 4.46 -13.50 10.96
N LYS A 55 3.80 -12.51 11.57
CA LYS A 55 2.76 -12.75 12.58
C LYS A 55 1.57 -13.47 11.98
N ALA A 56 1.07 -13.00 10.84
CA ALA A 56 -0.04 -13.64 10.14
C ALA A 56 0.28 -15.10 9.82
N LEU A 57 1.45 -15.38 9.25
CA LEU A 57 1.91 -16.75 8.95
C LEU A 57 2.04 -17.62 10.20
N SER A 58 2.52 -17.06 11.32
CA SER A 58 2.69 -17.80 12.58
C SER A 58 1.36 -18.17 13.25
N SER A 59 0.32 -17.36 13.05
CA SER A 59 -1.03 -17.59 13.58
C SER A 59 -1.96 -18.37 12.65
N ALA A 60 -1.55 -18.55 11.39
CA ALA A 60 -2.36 -19.14 10.35
C ALA A 60 -2.48 -20.66 10.51
N GLN A 61 -3.62 -21.22 10.10
CA GLN A 61 -3.72 -22.67 9.95
C GLN A 61 -2.72 -23.14 8.88
N PRO A 62 -2.10 -24.32 9.02
CA PRO A 62 -1.19 -24.85 8.00
C PRO A 62 -1.82 -24.78 6.60
N HIS A 63 -1.08 -24.24 5.63
CA HIS A 63 -1.50 -24.09 4.23
C HIS A 63 -2.64 -23.09 3.96
N SER A 64 -3.06 -22.28 4.94
CA SER A 64 -4.13 -21.29 4.72
C SER A 64 -3.65 -19.98 4.07
N ILE A 65 -2.34 -19.72 4.08
CA ILE A 65 -1.71 -18.57 3.43
C ILE A 65 -0.68 -19.08 2.44
N SER A 66 -0.85 -18.75 1.16
CA SER A 66 0.03 -19.15 0.05
C SER A 66 1.00 -18.04 -0.38
N GLY A 67 0.80 -16.82 0.13
CA GLY A 67 1.59 -15.63 -0.20
C GLY A 67 0.93 -14.38 0.36
N PHE A 68 1.32 -13.22 -0.16
CA PHE A 68 0.75 -11.93 0.24
C PHE A 68 0.57 -11.01 -0.98
N LEU A 69 -0.36 -10.07 -0.86
CA LEU A 69 -0.57 -8.99 -1.81
C LEU A 69 -0.19 -7.67 -1.12
N LEU A 70 0.92 -7.09 -1.55
CA LEU A 70 1.42 -5.85 -0.98
C LEU A 70 0.82 -4.64 -1.72
N ASP A 71 0.05 -3.83 -0.99
CA ASP A 71 -0.53 -2.59 -1.49
C ASP A 71 0.17 -1.37 -0.87
N GLY A 72 0.70 -0.51 -1.75
CA GLY A 72 1.22 0.78 -1.37
C GLY A 72 2.71 0.82 -1.00
N PHE A 73 3.44 -0.28 -1.15
CA PHE A 73 4.90 -0.34 -1.09
C PHE A 73 5.42 -1.34 -2.13
N PRO A 74 6.48 -1.04 -2.90
CA PRO A 74 7.24 0.20 -2.94
C PRO A 74 6.58 1.25 -3.86
N ARG A 75 6.77 2.55 -3.55
CA ARG A 75 6.23 3.69 -4.33
C ARG A 75 7.28 4.60 -4.95
N THR A 76 8.53 4.48 -4.50
CA THR A 76 9.66 5.30 -4.94
C THR A 76 10.84 4.39 -5.28
N PRO A 77 11.84 4.89 -6.04
CA PRO A 77 13.06 4.14 -6.34
C PRO A 77 13.78 3.65 -5.08
N GLU A 78 13.84 4.47 -4.03
CA GLU A 78 14.51 4.14 -2.77
C GLU A 78 13.77 3.02 -2.04
N ASN A 79 12.43 3.09 -2.00
CA ASN A 79 11.62 2.02 -1.42
C ASN A 79 11.77 0.70 -2.19
N LEU A 80 11.89 0.78 -3.52
CA LEU A 80 12.13 -0.39 -4.35
C LEU A 80 13.49 -1.01 -4.05
N GLU A 81 14.55 -0.20 -3.90
CA GLU A 81 15.86 -0.70 -3.50
C GLU A 81 15.82 -1.42 -2.14
N VAL A 82 15.13 -0.83 -1.15
CA VAL A 82 14.90 -1.46 0.16
C VAL A 82 14.22 -2.82 -0.02
N LEU A 83 13.13 -2.89 -0.80
CA LEU A 83 12.42 -4.13 -1.05
C LEU A 83 13.33 -5.20 -1.65
N LEU A 84 14.04 -4.86 -2.73
CA LEU A 84 14.89 -5.80 -3.48
C LEU A 84 16.07 -6.31 -2.63
N GLN A 85 16.58 -5.50 -1.71
CA GLN A 85 17.66 -5.91 -0.82
C GLN A 85 17.19 -6.70 0.40
N ALA A 86 16.02 -6.35 0.96
CA ALA A 86 15.56 -6.89 2.23
C ALA A 86 14.70 -8.15 2.06
N ALA A 87 13.81 -8.19 1.07
CA ALA A 87 12.92 -9.33 0.86
C ALA A 87 13.67 -10.67 0.71
N PRO A 88 14.75 -10.80 -0.09
CA PRO A 88 15.48 -12.06 -0.20
C PRO A 88 16.15 -12.49 1.12
N LYS A 89 16.61 -11.54 1.95
CA LYS A 89 17.21 -11.83 3.26
C LYS A 89 16.17 -12.38 4.24
N ASP A 90 14.92 -11.95 4.08
CA ASP A 90 13.77 -12.44 4.85
C ASP A 90 13.17 -13.73 4.24
N GLY A 91 13.78 -14.31 3.19
CA GLY A 91 13.26 -15.51 2.51
C GLY A 91 12.01 -15.25 1.67
N ILE A 92 11.71 -13.98 1.37
CA ILE A 92 10.57 -13.54 0.58
C ILE A 92 10.99 -13.37 -0.88
N THR A 93 10.24 -13.99 -1.79
CA THR A 93 10.38 -13.80 -3.22
C THR A 93 9.22 -12.96 -3.73
N ILE A 94 9.52 -11.91 -4.50
CA ILE A 94 8.50 -11.10 -5.18
C ILE A 94 8.20 -11.72 -6.53
N CYS A 95 6.97 -12.21 -6.70
CA CYS A 95 6.55 -12.92 -7.91
C CYS A 95 6.11 -11.99 -9.04
N GLY A 96 5.86 -10.72 -8.75
CA GLY A 96 5.55 -9.69 -9.73
C GLY A 96 4.75 -8.53 -9.17
N ALA A 97 4.33 -7.65 -10.06
CA ALA A 97 3.58 -6.44 -9.75
C ALA A 97 2.35 -6.33 -10.65
N ILE A 98 1.23 -5.89 -10.09
CA ILE A 98 0.00 -5.60 -10.83
C ILE A 98 -0.12 -4.07 -10.92
N SER A 99 -0.28 -3.56 -12.14
CA SER A 99 -0.48 -2.14 -12.40
C SER A 99 -1.87 -1.91 -12.98
N LEU A 100 -2.70 -1.19 -12.23
CA LEU A 100 -4.02 -0.75 -12.69
C LEU A 100 -3.86 0.50 -13.57
N CYS A 101 -4.01 0.33 -14.87
CA CYS A 101 -3.90 1.41 -15.85
C CYS A 101 -5.20 2.23 -15.88
N VAL A 102 -5.12 3.48 -15.41
CA VAL A 102 -6.27 4.40 -15.33
C VAL A 102 -5.82 5.80 -15.74
N PRO A 103 -6.54 6.50 -16.65
CA PRO A 103 -6.22 7.88 -16.98
C PRO A 103 -6.37 8.84 -15.80
N ASP A 104 -5.54 9.88 -15.74
CA ASP A 104 -5.54 10.89 -14.67
C ASP A 104 -6.91 11.53 -14.42
N SER A 105 -7.67 11.78 -15.48
CA SER A 105 -9.03 12.34 -15.39
C SER A 105 -9.96 11.42 -14.61
N VAL A 106 -9.84 10.10 -14.81
CA VAL A 106 -10.61 9.08 -14.09
C VAL A 106 -10.10 8.95 -12.65
N MET A 107 -8.77 8.98 -12.43
CA MET A 107 -8.20 8.97 -11.07
C MET A 107 -8.68 10.16 -10.24
N MET A 108 -8.64 11.37 -10.82
CA MET A 108 -9.15 12.59 -10.22
C MET A 108 -10.63 12.48 -9.88
N SER A 109 -11.46 12.07 -10.84
CA SER A 109 -12.91 11.90 -10.65
C SER A 109 -13.23 10.91 -9.52
N ARG A 110 -12.54 9.75 -9.49
CA ARG A 110 -12.72 8.73 -8.44
C ARG A 110 -12.27 9.22 -7.06
N ALA A 111 -11.18 9.98 -6.98
CA ALA A 111 -10.71 10.55 -5.72
C ALA A 111 -11.71 11.58 -5.17
N LEU A 112 -12.16 12.52 -6.01
CA LEU A 112 -13.18 13.51 -5.62
C LEU A 112 -14.49 12.85 -5.20
N GLY A 113 -14.94 11.83 -5.94
CA GLY A 113 -16.13 11.05 -5.58
C GLY A 113 -16.01 10.40 -4.20
N ARG A 114 -14.83 9.82 -3.90
CA ARG A 114 -14.55 9.23 -2.58
C ARG A 114 -14.58 10.28 -1.46
N GLY A 115 -13.96 11.44 -1.66
CA GLY A 115 -14.02 12.56 -0.72
C GLY A 115 -15.46 13.01 -0.44
N ALA A 116 -16.28 13.14 -1.48
CA ALA A 116 -17.67 13.56 -1.37
C ALA A 116 -18.55 12.54 -0.61
N THR A 117 -18.38 11.23 -0.87
CA THR A 117 -19.11 10.18 -0.14
C THR A 117 -18.76 10.14 1.34
N ALA A 118 -17.51 10.44 1.69
CA ALA A 118 -17.06 10.49 3.08
C ALA A 118 -17.68 11.67 3.85
N THR A 119 -17.96 12.80 3.20
CA THR A 119 -18.61 13.96 3.83
C THR A 119 -20.14 13.88 3.88
N ALA A 120 -20.76 13.03 3.04
CA ALA A 120 -22.21 12.94 2.91
C ALA A 120 -22.85 11.79 3.72
N SER A 121 -22.07 10.79 4.15
CA SER A 121 -22.60 9.68 4.95
C SER A 121 -22.91 10.12 6.38
N SER A 122 -24.18 10.03 6.79
CA SER A 122 -24.64 10.18 8.18
C SER A 122 -24.13 9.08 9.13
N SER A 123 -23.43 8.07 8.59
CA SER A 123 -22.71 7.01 9.31
C SER A 123 -21.20 7.25 9.34
N ALA A 124 -20.71 8.39 8.83
CA ALA A 124 -19.30 8.74 8.87
C ALA A 124 -18.91 9.07 10.33
N THR A 125 -18.35 8.10 11.03
CA THR A 125 -17.40 8.42 12.09
C THR A 125 -16.26 9.22 11.46
N GLN A 126 -15.85 10.34 12.07
CA GLN A 126 -14.76 11.20 11.58
C GLN A 126 -13.48 10.42 11.21
N SER A 127 -13.30 9.23 11.77
CA SER A 127 -12.19 8.31 11.52
C SER A 127 -12.16 7.67 10.12
N ASN A 128 -13.23 7.75 9.32
CA ASN A 128 -13.28 7.12 7.99
C ASN A 128 -13.14 8.11 6.82
N VAL A 129 -12.95 9.41 7.11
CA VAL A 129 -12.78 10.44 6.07
C VAL A 129 -11.32 10.52 5.63
N ARG A 130 -11.08 10.25 4.34
CA ARG A 130 -9.79 10.51 3.69
C ARG A 130 -9.71 11.98 3.28
N TRP A 131 -9.19 12.81 4.17
CA TRP A 131 -9.04 14.26 3.99
C TRP A 131 -8.19 14.66 2.77
N ASP A 132 -7.39 13.76 2.22
CA ASP A 132 -6.53 13.98 1.06
C ASP A 132 -7.25 13.74 -0.27
N ASP A 133 -8.55 13.45 -0.19
CA ASP A 133 -9.47 13.24 -1.31
C ASP A 133 -10.54 14.34 -1.42
N THR A 134 -10.47 15.37 -0.58
CA THR A 134 -11.47 16.47 -0.57
C THR A 134 -11.00 17.71 -1.33
N ASP A 135 -9.69 17.88 -1.53
CA ASP A 135 -9.10 19.03 -2.24
C ASP A 135 -8.51 18.59 -3.60
N PRO A 136 -9.03 19.10 -4.74
CA PRO A 136 -8.49 18.82 -6.07
C PRO A 136 -6.99 19.10 -6.21
N ALA A 137 -6.45 20.12 -5.53
CA ALA A 137 -5.03 20.45 -5.59
C ALA A 137 -4.17 19.37 -4.89
N VAL A 138 -4.65 18.84 -3.77
CA VAL A 138 -3.99 17.72 -3.06
C VAL A 138 -4.04 16.44 -3.90
N ILE A 139 -5.18 16.14 -4.51
CA ILE A 139 -5.32 14.98 -5.41
C ILE A 139 -4.39 15.12 -6.61
N LYS A 140 -4.34 16.29 -7.25
CA LYS A 140 -3.44 16.54 -8.37
C LYS A 140 -1.98 16.30 -7.97
N ARG A 141 -1.55 16.84 -6.83
CA ARG A 141 -0.19 16.62 -6.32
C ARG A 141 0.11 15.13 -6.10
N ARG A 142 -0.86 14.33 -5.68
CA ARG A 142 -0.69 12.88 -5.51
C ARG A 142 -0.54 12.15 -6.84
N ILE A 143 -1.31 12.54 -7.85
CA ILE A 143 -1.16 12.03 -9.22
C ILE A 143 0.21 12.42 -9.78
N ASP A 144 0.61 13.70 -9.66
CA ASP A 144 1.92 14.17 -10.09
C ASP A 144 3.07 13.40 -9.41
N ASN A 145 2.97 13.15 -8.09
CA ASN A 145 3.96 12.37 -7.35
C ASN A 145 3.99 10.90 -7.79
N PHE A 146 2.84 10.31 -8.13
CA PHE A 146 2.78 8.96 -8.70
C PHE A 146 3.57 8.88 -10.01
N HIS A 147 3.39 9.83 -10.93
CA HIS A 147 4.17 9.87 -12.17
C HIS A 147 5.66 10.13 -11.92
N ALA A 148 6.00 11.00 -10.97
CA ALA A 148 7.39 11.35 -10.69
C ALA A 148 8.17 10.20 -10.02
N GLN A 149 7.53 9.38 -9.18
CA GLN A 149 8.22 8.40 -8.34
C GLN A 149 7.81 6.96 -8.61
N THR A 150 6.51 6.70 -8.77
CA THR A 150 5.97 5.34 -8.86
C THR A 150 6.09 4.76 -10.27
N GLU A 151 6.05 5.58 -11.33
CA GLU A 151 6.31 5.09 -12.69
C GLU A 151 7.69 4.44 -12.84
N PHE A 152 8.69 4.90 -12.10
CA PHE A 152 10.01 4.24 -12.09
C PHE A 152 9.89 2.78 -11.61
N VAL A 153 9.11 2.55 -10.56
CA VAL A 153 8.85 1.21 -10.01
C VAL A 153 8.12 0.34 -11.03
N ILE A 154 7.13 0.90 -11.74
CA ILE A 154 6.40 0.20 -12.80
C ILE A 154 7.36 -0.23 -13.91
N LYS A 155 8.19 0.70 -14.40
CA LYS A 155 9.19 0.44 -15.46
C LYS A 155 10.22 -0.61 -15.04
N HIS A 156 10.59 -0.66 -13.75
CA HIS A 156 11.46 -1.71 -13.24
C HIS A 156 10.81 -3.09 -13.43
N TRP A 157 9.58 -3.29 -12.93
CA TRP A 157 8.91 -4.59 -13.05
C TRP A 157 8.58 -4.96 -14.51
N GLU A 158 8.31 -3.97 -15.36
CA GLU A 158 8.14 -4.17 -16.81
C GLU A 158 9.42 -4.74 -17.44
N LYS A 159 10.56 -4.13 -17.12
CA LYS A 159 11.88 -4.58 -17.60
C LYS A 159 12.23 -5.99 -17.11
N GLU A 160 11.86 -6.34 -15.89
CA GLU A 160 12.05 -7.69 -15.34
C GLU A 160 11.07 -8.73 -15.90
N GLY A 161 10.08 -8.30 -16.70
CA GLY A 161 9.05 -9.19 -17.26
C GLY A 161 8.05 -9.71 -16.22
N LEU A 162 7.92 -9.00 -15.09
CA LEU A 162 7.09 -9.37 -13.95
C LEU A 162 5.92 -8.40 -13.71
N LEU A 163 5.67 -7.49 -14.66
CA LEU A 163 4.56 -6.55 -14.61
C LEU A 163 3.32 -7.11 -15.33
N PHE A 164 2.19 -7.10 -14.63
CA PHE A 164 0.87 -7.39 -15.18
C PHE A 164 0.06 -6.09 -15.24
N SER A 165 -0.20 -5.61 -16.45
CA SER A 165 -1.00 -4.40 -16.68
C SER A 165 -2.46 -4.74 -16.85
N ILE A 166 -3.33 -4.10 -16.06
CA ILE A 166 -4.77 -4.37 -16.02
C ILE A 166 -5.51 -3.07 -16.33
N ASP A 167 -6.49 -3.12 -17.24
CA ASP A 167 -7.35 -1.96 -17.50
C ASP A 167 -8.25 -1.70 -16.29
N GLY A 168 -7.97 -0.63 -15.54
CA GLY A 168 -8.72 -0.26 -14.35
C GLY A 168 -9.93 0.63 -14.63
N THR A 169 -10.27 0.91 -15.90
CA THR A 169 -11.39 1.79 -16.28
C THR A 169 -12.73 1.08 -16.36
N ILE A 170 -12.73 -0.25 -16.42
CA ILE A 170 -13.93 -1.08 -16.56
C ILE A 170 -14.54 -1.46 -15.19
N GLY A 171 -15.67 -2.19 -15.22
CA GLY A 171 -16.36 -2.65 -14.02
C GLY A 171 -15.54 -3.64 -13.19
N ILE A 172 -15.76 -3.67 -11.87
CA ILE A 172 -14.97 -4.46 -10.90
C ILE A 172 -14.87 -5.94 -11.30
N ASP A 173 -15.98 -6.54 -11.75
CA ASP A 173 -15.99 -7.94 -12.16
C ASP A 173 -15.04 -8.17 -13.34
N ASN A 174 -15.10 -7.31 -14.36
CA ASN A 174 -14.22 -7.39 -15.52
C ASN A 174 -12.76 -7.03 -15.20
N VAL A 175 -12.50 -6.16 -14.20
CA VAL A 175 -11.14 -5.91 -13.69
C VAL A 175 -10.59 -7.17 -13.00
N THR A 176 -11.44 -7.88 -12.26
CA THR A 176 -11.05 -9.06 -11.48
C THR A 176 -10.79 -10.29 -12.35
N GLU A 177 -11.41 -10.36 -13.54
CA GLU A 177 -11.24 -11.47 -14.49
C GLU A 177 -9.99 -11.38 -15.37
N GLN A 178 -9.36 -10.20 -15.50
CA GLN A 178 -8.11 -10.00 -16.24
C GLN A 178 -6.90 -10.61 -15.53
#